data_AF-A0A929W2P2-F1
#
_entry.id   AF-A0A929W2P2-F1
#
_cell.length_a   1.000
_cell.length_b   1.000
_cell.length_c   1.000
_cell.angle_alpha   90.00
_cell.angle_beta   90.00
_cell.angle_gamma   90.00
#
_symmetry.space_group_name_H-M   'P 1'
#
loop_
_entity.id
_entity.type
_entity.pdbx_description
1 polymer ?
#
loop_
_entity_poly.entity_id
_entity_poly.type
_entity_poly.pdbx_seq_one_letter_code
_entity_poly.pdbx_strand_id
1 'polypeptide(L)'
;MKYYASRLLPFYVSVAVVVGVLIGSFYATHFSGNRISFINTSSNKLSDLLHIIDERYVDTVNMADLVERSMPQILKELDPHSTYISAKDVEASMQD
;
A
#
# COMPACT_ATOMS: atom_id res chain seq x y z
N MET A 1 21.38 -49.03 15.55
CA MET A 1 21.67 -48.09 14.44
C MET A 1 20.63 -47.00 14.44
N LYS A 2 20.99 -45.73 14.72
CA LYS A 2 20.25 -44.48 14.42
C LYS A 2 20.88 -43.37 15.28
N TYR A 3 20.80 -42.11 14.86
CA TYR A 3 21.37 -40.89 15.50
C TYR A 3 22.73 -40.37 14.99
N TYR A 4 23.06 -40.53 13.70
CA TYR A 4 24.07 -39.67 13.05
C TYR A 4 23.45 -38.38 12.46
N ALA A 5 22.13 -38.38 12.27
CA ALA A 5 21.41 -37.26 11.65
C ALA A 5 21.19 -36.08 12.62
N SER A 6 21.15 -36.28 13.93
CA SER A 6 20.71 -35.29 14.93
C SER A 6 21.59 -34.04 15.06
N ARG A 7 22.85 -34.07 14.61
CA ARG A 7 23.75 -32.89 14.70
C ARG A 7 23.75 -32.01 13.46
N LEU A 8 23.49 -32.59 12.28
CA LEU A 8 23.43 -31.86 11.00
C LEU A 8 21.99 -31.52 10.59
N LEU A 9 20.98 -32.19 11.16
CA LEU A 9 19.58 -31.85 11.00
C LEU A 9 19.25 -30.37 11.21
N PRO A 10 19.71 -29.67 12.28
CA PRO A 10 19.41 -28.25 12.43
C PRO A 10 19.99 -27.42 11.27
N PHE A 11 21.16 -27.80 10.75
CA PHE A 11 21.78 -27.10 9.62
C PHE A 11 20.96 -27.27 8.33
N TYR A 12 20.53 -28.49 8.02
CA TYR A 12 19.69 -28.74 6.84
C TYR A 12 18.32 -28.07 6.94
N VAL A 13 17.71 -28.03 8.13
CA VAL A 13 16.45 -27.32 8.36
C VAL A 13 16.63 -25.81 8.17
N SER A 14 17.70 -25.22 8.69
CA SER A 14 18.00 -23.80 8.47
C SER A 14 18.20 -23.47 6.99
N VAL A 15 18.94 -24.31 6.24
CA VAL A 15 19.12 -24.12 4.80
C VAL A 15 17.78 -24.24 4.06
N ALA A 16 16.96 -25.24 4.39
CA ALA A 16 15.64 -25.42 3.77
C ALA A 16 14.70 -24.24 4.06
N VAL A 17 14.72 -23.69 5.28
CA VAL A 17 13.94 -22.51 5.66
C VAL A 17 14.43 -21.28 4.90
N VAL A 18 15.74 -21.04 4.83
CA VAL A 18 16.31 -19.90 4.08
C VAL A 18 15.93 -19.98 2.61
N VAL A 19 16.08 -21.16 1.99
CA VAL A 19 15.71 -21.38 0.58
C VAL A 19 14.20 -21.21 0.39
N GLY A 20 13.38 -21.76 1.28
CA GLY A 20 11.92 -21.62 1.23
C GLY A 20 11.46 -20.16 1.35
N VAL A 21 12.07 -19.39 2.25
CA VAL A 21 11.81 -17.96 2.41
C VAL A 21 12.29 -17.18 1.18
N LEU A 22 13.46 -17.48 0.62
CA LEU A 22 13.95 -16.79 -0.57
C LEU A 22 13.05 -17.02 -1.79
N ILE A 23 12.65 -18.27 -2.04
CA ILE A 23 11.75 -18.61 -3.15
C ILE A 23 10.37 -17.98 -2.90
N GLY A 24 9.85 -18.09 -1.68
CA GLY A 24 8.58 -17.49 -1.30
C GLY A 24 8.58 -15.97 -1.44
N SER A 25 9.65 -15.30 -0.99
CA SER A 25 9.81 -13.86 -1.12
C SER A 25 9.97 -13.43 -2.58
N PHE A 26 10.74 -14.15 -3.40
CA PHE A 26 10.92 -13.83 -4.82
C PHE A 26 9.62 -13.97 -5.61
N TYR A 27 8.87 -15.05 -5.38
CA TYR A 27 7.58 -15.24 -6.05
C TYR A 27 6.56 -14.23 -5.55
N ALA A 28 6.57 -13.94 -4.25
CA ALA A 28 5.76 -12.87 -3.69
C ALA A 28 6.15 -11.52 -4.30
N THR A 29 7.41 -11.09 -4.37
CA THR A 29 7.74 -9.80 -5.03
C THR A 29 7.48 -9.79 -6.53
N HIS A 30 7.58 -10.93 -7.22
CA HIS A 30 7.37 -10.99 -8.68
C HIS A 30 5.87 -11.06 -9.08
N PHE A 31 5.01 -11.66 -8.25
CA PHE A 31 3.55 -11.73 -8.49
C PHE A 31 2.75 -10.70 -7.68
N SER A 32 3.31 -10.20 -6.59
CA SER A 32 2.70 -9.20 -5.74
C SER A 32 3.15 -7.83 -6.24
N GLY A 33 2.56 -7.41 -7.37
CA GLY A 33 2.41 -5.99 -7.64
C GLY A 33 1.83 -5.35 -6.38
N ASN A 34 2.61 -4.50 -5.73
CA ASN A 34 2.26 -3.71 -4.55
C ASN A 34 1.87 -4.41 -3.22
N ARG A 35 1.63 -5.73 -3.12
CA ARG A 35 1.00 -6.27 -1.88
C ARG A 35 1.90 -6.59 -0.68
N ILE A 36 3.19 -6.29 -0.74
CA ILE A 36 4.09 -6.41 0.43
C ILE A 36 4.07 -5.12 1.29
N SER A 37 3.33 -4.09 0.90
CA SER A 37 3.12 -2.88 1.72
C SER A 37 1.92 -2.96 2.69
N PHE A 38 1.11 -4.02 2.64
CA PHE A 38 -0.11 -4.15 3.46
C PHE A 38 0.11 -4.73 4.87
N ILE A 39 1.34 -5.09 5.27
CA ILE A 39 1.58 -5.64 6.62
C ILE A 39 1.57 -4.54 7.72
N ASN A 40 1.38 -3.27 7.34
CA ASN A 40 1.04 -2.17 8.26
C ASN A 40 -0.49 -1.89 8.27
N THR A 41 -1.29 -2.94 8.48
CA THR A 41 -2.76 -2.93 8.60
C THR A 41 -3.24 -2.12 9.81
N SER A 42 -3.15 -0.79 9.74
CA SER A 42 -3.85 0.09 10.69
C SER A 42 -4.20 1.45 10.11
N SER A 43 -3.42 2.01 9.18
CA SER A 43 -3.51 3.46 9.01
C SER A 43 -4.59 3.94 8.03
N ASN A 44 -4.82 3.32 6.87
CA ASN A 44 -5.41 4.11 5.78
C ASN A 44 -6.51 3.40 4.99
N LYS A 45 -7.69 3.18 5.60
CA LYS A 45 -8.91 2.75 4.88
C LYS A 45 -9.18 3.59 3.62
N LEU A 46 -8.85 4.89 3.69
CA LEU A 46 -8.92 5.81 2.55
C LEU A 46 -7.91 5.45 1.45
N SER A 47 -6.66 5.12 1.82
CA SER A 47 -5.64 4.69 0.87
C SER A 47 -5.97 3.34 0.24
N ASP A 48 -6.56 2.41 1.00
CA ASP A 48 -7.02 1.12 0.48
C ASP A 48 -8.16 1.31 -0.52
N LEU A 49 -9.11 2.20 -0.21
CA LEU A 49 -10.20 2.56 -1.11
C LEU A 49 -9.65 3.13 -2.43
N LEU A 50 -8.77 4.15 -2.36
CA LEU A 50 -8.18 4.76 -3.54
C LEU A 50 -7.40 3.73 -4.37
N HIS A 51 -6.65 2.84 -3.73
CA HIS A 51 -5.91 1.79 -4.43
C HIS A 51 -6.81 0.76 -5.11
N ILE A 52 -7.93 0.38 -4.48
CA ILE A 52 -8.90 -0.53 -5.10
C ILE A 52 -9.57 0.12 -6.31
N ILE A 53 -9.91 1.42 -6.25
CA ILE A 53 -10.44 2.13 -7.41
C ILE A 53 -9.38 2.15 -8.52
N ASP A 54 -8.11 2.40 -8.22
CA ASP A 54 -7.04 2.46 -9.23
C ASP A 54 -6.89 1.14 -10.00
N GLU A 55 -6.83 0.03 -9.27
CA GLU A 55 -6.55 -1.28 -9.86
C GLU A 55 -7.77 -1.98 -10.46
N ARG A 56 -8.97 -1.68 -9.95
CA ARG A 56 -10.18 -2.47 -10.26
C ARG A 56 -11.25 -1.68 -11.00
N TYR A 57 -11.12 -0.36 -11.12
CA TYR A 57 -12.10 0.40 -11.87
C TYR A 57 -11.91 0.19 -13.37
N VAL A 58 -13.02 -0.04 -14.06
CA VAL A 58 -13.04 -0.39 -15.49
C VAL A 58 -12.66 0.80 -16.40
N ASP A 59 -12.79 2.02 -15.88
CA ASP A 59 -12.48 3.26 -16.61
C ASP A 59 -11.19 3.91 -16.08
N THR A 60 -10.47 4.61 -16.95
CA THR A 60 -9.28 5.38 -16.56
C THR A 60 -9.69 6.55 -15.70
N VAL A 61 -9.69 6.35 -14.38
CA VAL A 61 -9.94 7.41 -13.41
C VAL A 61 -8.66 8.16 -13.10
N ASN A 62 -8.73 9.49 -13.06
CA ASN A 62 -7.62 10.31 -12.60
C ASN A 62 -7.73 10.47 -11.07
N MET A 63 -6.84 9.79 -10.33
CA MET A 63 -6.86 9.84 -8.87
C MET A 63 -6.66 11.24 -8.30
N ALA A 64 -5.87 12.10 -8.96
CA ALA A 64 -5.67 13.46 -8.50
C ALA A 64 -6.98 14.28 -8.58
N ASP A 65 -7.74 14.14 -9.66
CA ASP A 65 -9.05 14.80 -9.82
C ASP A 65 -10.10 14.25 -8.83
N LEU A 66 -10.07 12.93 -8.56
CA LEU A 66 -11.00 12.32 -7.61
C LEU A 66 -10.76 12.81 -6.17
N VAL A 67 -9.49 12.94 -5.77
CA VAL A 67 -9.11 13.49 -4.47
C VAL A 67 -9.50 14.96 -4.37
N GLU A 68 -9.19 15.76 -5.40
CA GLU A 68 -9.50 17.19 -5.47
C GLU A 68 -11.00 17.47 -5.29
N ARG A 69 -11.87 16.62 -5.86
CA ARG A 69 -13.33 16.73 -5.74
C ARG A 69 -13.86 16.23 -4.39
N SER A 70 -13.17 15.27 -3.78
CA SER A 70 -13.60 14.60 -2.55
C SER A 70 -13.18 15.37 -1.30
N MET A 71 -12.04 16.06 -1.32
CA MET A 71 -11.51 16.82 -0.18
C MET A 71 -12.48 17.90 0.34
N PRO A 72 -13.11 18.76 -0.49
CA PRO A 72 -14.10 19.73 -0.02
C PRO A 72 -15.31 19.09 0.66
N GLN A 73 -15.75 17.91 0.17
CA GLN A 73 -16.92 17.23 0.72
C GLN A 73 -16.62 16.61 2.08
N ILE A 74 -15.43 16.00 2.23
CA ILE A 74 -14.97 15.44 3.50
C ILE A 74 -14.76 16.56 4.53
N LEU A 75 -14.14 17.68 4.12
CA LEU A 75 -13.91 18.82 5.00
C LEU A 75 -15.22 19.48 5.45
N LYS A 76 -16.20 19.61 4.54
CA LYS A 76 -17.52 20.17 4.84
C LYS A 76 -18.29 19.35 5.87
N GLU A 77 -18.15 18.02 5.85
CA GLU A 77 -18.80 17.12 6.83
C GLU A 77 -18.13 17.23 8.21
N LEU A 78 -16.84 17.55 8.26
CA LEU A 78 -16.09 17.65 9.52
C LEU A 78 -16.20 19.03 10.17
N ASP A 79 -16.18 20.09 9.37
CA ASP A 79 -16.37 21.47 9.81
C ASP A 79 -16.92 22.34 8.65
N PRO A 80 -18.13 22.91 8.77
CA PRO A 80 -18.73 23.75 7.73
C PRO A 80 -17.96 25.04 7.44
N HIS A 81 -17.02 25.44 8.31
CA HIS A 81 -16.15 26.59 8.08
C HIS A 81 -14.80 26.22 7.45
N SER A 82 -14.47 24.94 7.34
CA SER A 82 -13.23 24.49 6.72
C SER A 82 -13.36 24.51 5.19
N THR A 83 -12.51 25.29 4.53
CA THR A 83 -12.46 25.39 3.07
C THR A 83 -11.21 24.71 2.55
N TYR A 84 -11.38 23.85 1.54
CA TYR A 84 -10.25 23.31 0.80
C TYR A 84 -9.72 24.36 -0.19
N ILE A 85 -8.41 24.60 -0.18
CA ILE A 85 -7.74 25.48 -1.15
C ILE A 85 -6.81 24.60 -1.97
N SER A 86 -7.03 24.55 -3.29
CA SER A 86 -6.18 23.78 -4.19
C SER A 86 -4.79 24.41 -4.31
N ALA A 87 -3.78 23.61 -4.64
CA ALA A 87 -2.43 24.16 -4.87
C ALA A 87 -2.41 25.24 -5.97
N LYS A 88 -3.28 25.10 -6.99
CA LYS A 88 -3.42 26.10 -8.07
C LYS A 88 -4.00 27.42 -7.56
N ASP A 89 -4.96 27.36 -6.66
CA ASP A 89 -5.58 28.55 -6.07
C ASP A 89 -4.62 29.26 -5.11
N VAL A 90 -3.80 28.50 -4.36
CA VAL A 90 -2.72 29.08 -3.54
C VAL A 90 -1.73 29.82 -4.43
N GLU A 91 -1.28 29.20 -5.51
CA GLU A 91 -0.28 29.79 -6.41
C GLU A 91 -0.80 31.06 -7.11
N ALA A 92 -2.08 31.07 -7.51
CA ALA A 92 -2.75 32.26 -8.02
C ALA A 92 -2.83 33.38 -6.96
N SER A 93 -3.17 33.05 -5.71
CA SER A 93 -3.26 34.02 -4.61
C SER A 93 -1.91 34.61 -4.17
N MET A 94 -0.80 33.92 -4.49
CA MET A 94 0.57 34.38 -4.20
C MET A 94 1.16 35.25 -5.33
N GLN A 95 0.52 35.30 -6.50
CA GLN A 95 0.96 36.06 -7.66
C GLN A 95 0.28 37.43 -7.81
N ASP A 96 -0.68 37.74 -6.93
CA ASP A 96 -1.27 39.08 -6.72
C ASP A 96 -0.56 39.84 -5.58
#